data_AF-A0A8T5THT6-F1
#
_entry.id   AF-A0A8T5THT6-F1
#
_cell.length_a   1.000
_cell.length_b   1.000
_cell.length_c   1.000
_cell.angle_alpha   90.00
_cell.angle_beta   90.00
_cell.angle_gamma   90.00
#
_symmetry.space_group_name_H-M   'P 1'
#
loop_
_entity.id
_entity.type
_entity.pdbx_description
1 polymer ?
#
loop_
_entity_poly.entity_id
_entity_poly.type
_entity_poly.pdbx_seq_one_letter_code
_entity_poly.pdbx_strand_id
1 'polypeptide(L)'
;MNNFEQFLHDSIDLKLYSVDAEISAINPQFKSYKKWIKSYIGPATAELNDIKEPMIDAVKDENRNAIFPDYSINLDGKIFFLAIKGCGAYEDMYEGKPLSPIHIRNACRDPTYFHLVDKLTTGTGFIMGESWMGESPYGCQGFINAFDELAFSKLAKLDSINGAHICPVIGVVQLPPEIEEMARKFFWFNTYKDHFYQEIRLMPSNIRLYFESSRLVANPSSFFSLFDLNNEGLIEKFEINFIKSGIALLSLFIRSAKKEGDNITGIIYQDVWLDKDCVVAPDGIIHFADLEGLIWKTVPQDKFAETQIKEWEKLVFEFLFALVKIDSYRHQLKGSKMSWNRQREELALLIQLAINQDRFAYSKNKNKDLLIVLEGAEIPLVEIPLLEMVN
;
A
#
# COMPACT_ATOMS: atom_id res chain seq x y z
N MET A 1 -12.83 -16.77 -12.62
CA MET A 1 -13.03 -15.81 -11.55
C MET A 1 -12.97 -16.56 -10.24
N ASN A 2 -11.94 -16.31 -9.41
CA ASN A 2 -11.92 -16.83 -8.04
C ASN A 2 -12.90 -16.05 -7.14
N ASN A 3 -13.11 -16.50 -5.88
CA ASN A 3 -14.07 -15.85 -4.98
C ASN A 3 -13.70 -14.38 -4.71
N PHE A 4 -12.41 -14.04 -4.68
CA PHE A 4 -11.96 -12.68 -4.43
C PHE A 4 -12.25 -11.74 -5.60
N GLU A 5 -11.99 -12.18 -6.84
CA GLU A 5 -12.35 -11.44 -8.05
C GLU A 5 -13.86 -11.17 -8.08
N GLN A 6 -14.68 -12.20 -7.84
CA GLN A 6 -16.14 -12.06 -7.79
C GLN A 6 -16.56 -11.07 -6.70
N PHE A 7 -15.95 -11.18 -5.52
CA PHE A 7 -16.17 -10.25 -4.42
C PHE A 7 -15.86 -8.80 -4.80
N LEU A 8 -14.77 -8.54 -5.53
CA LEU A 8 -14.45 -7.18 -5.99
C LEU A 8 -15.51 -6.65 -6.96
N HIS A 9 -16.01 -7.47 -7.89
CA HIS A 9 -17.13 -7.08 -8.75
C HIS A 9 -18.42 -6.81 -7.97
N ASP A 10 -18.71 -7.61 -6.95
CA ASP A 10 -19.91 -7.44 -6.11
C ASP A 10 -19.79 -6.23 -5.15
N SER A 11 -18.58 -5.68 -4.98
CA SER A 11 -18.28 -4.58 -4.05
C SER A 11 -18.17 -3.21 -4.75
N ILE A 12 -18.53 -3.11 -6.03
CA ILE A 12 -18.53 -1.85 -6.78
C ILE A 12 -19.43 -0.83 -6.06
N ASP A 13 -18.83 0.26 -5.61
CA ASP A 13 -19.48 1.32 -4.82
C ASP A 13 -19.06 2.74 -5.27
N LEU A 14 -18.31 2.84 -6.37
CA LEU A 14 -17.83 4.09 -6.94
C LEU A 14 -17.98 4.13 -8.46
N LYS A 15 -18.34 5.32 -8.96
CA LYS A 15 -18.25 5.68 -10.37
C LYS A 15 -17.14 6.70 -10.54
N LEU A 16 -16.16 6.39 -11.39
CA LEU A 16 -15.11 7.30 -11.81
C LEU A 16 -15.31 7.70 -13.28
N TYR A 17 -14.79 8.87 -13.63
CA TYR A 17 -14.89 9.42 -14.99
C TYR A 17 -13.50 9.46 -15.59
N SER A 18 -13.31 8.79 -16.72
CA SER A 18 -12.02 8.86 -17.41
C SER A 18 -11.93 10.17 -18.18
N VAL A 19 -10.78 10.83 -18.07
CA VAL A 19 -10.49 12.09 -18.77
C VAL A 19 -9.20 11.94 -19.56
N ASP A 20 -9.13 12.61 -20.71
CA ASP A 20 -7.93 12.62 -21.54
C ASP A 20 -6.84 13.42 -20.83
N ALA A 21 -5.69 12.78 -20.60
CA ALA A 21 -4.63 13.35 -19.80
C ALA A 21 -3.26 12.98 -20.36
N GLU A 22 -2.26 13.81 -20.09
CA GLU A 22 -0.90 13.55 -20.53
C GLU A 22 -0.26 12.45 -19.68
N ILE A 23 0.21 11.38 -20.33
CA ILE A 23 1.02 10.35 -19.68
C ILE A 23 2.42 10.92 -19.48
N SER A 24 2.74 11.32 -18.26
CA SER A 24 4.03 11.91 -17.92
C SER A 24 5.14 10.87 -17.87
N ALA A 25 4.85 9.66 -17.40
CA ALA A 25 5.83 8.58 -17.33
C ALA A 25 5.20 7.19 -17.32
N ILE A 26 5.95 6.19 -17.79
CA ILE A 26 5.56 4.77 -17.80
C ILE A 26 6.70 3.94 -17.22
N ASN A 27 6.36 2.94 -16.41
CA ASN A 27 7.32 1.93 -15.96
C ASN A 27 7.65 1.01 -17.15
N PRO A 28 8.93 0.91 -17.58
CA PRO A 28 9.31 0.12 -18.75
C PRO A 28 8.88 -1.36 -18.69
N GLN A 29 8.74 -1.93 -17.49
CA GLN A 29 8.30 -3.31 -17.27
C GLN A 29 6.83 -3.54 -17.69
N PHE A 30 6.02 -2.48 -17.75
CA PHE A 30 4.57 -2.53 -17.97
C PHE A 30 4.12 -1.80 -19.24
N LYS A 31 5.02 -1.59 -20.21
CA LYS A 31 4.71 -0.85 -21.47
C LYS A 31 3.52 -1.41 -22.25
N SER A 32 3.28 -2.71 -22.18
CA SER A 32 2.12 -3.38 -22.83
C SER A 32 0.78 -2.90 -22.29
N TYR A 33 0.76 -2.34 -21.08
CA TYR A 33 -0.42 -1.83 -20.38
C TYR A 33 -0.62 -0.32 -20.53
N LYS A 34 0.11 0.35 -21.43
CA LYS A 34 -0.02 1.80 -21.68
C LYS A 34 -1.47 2.27 -21.88
N LYS A 35 -2.32 1.44 -22.48
CA LYS A 35 -3.75 1.76 -22.73
C LYS A 35 -4.59 1.91 -21.44
N TRP A 36 -4.11 1.42 -20.31
CA TRP A 36 -4.77 1.53 -19.00
C TRP A 36 -4.36 2.80 -18.24
N ILE A 37 -3.24 3.41 -18.65
CA ILE A 37 -2.70 4.62 -18.06
C ILE A 37 -3.49 5.80 -18.62
N LYS A 38 -4.51 6.20 -17.87
CA LYS A 38 -5.39 7.36 -18.12
C LYS A 38 -5.60 8.09 -16.80
N SER A 39 -6.19 9.29 -16.87
CA SER A 39 -6.66 9.96 -15.67
C SER A 39 -8.11 9.59 -15.36
N TYR A 40 -8.43 9.52 -14.07
CA TYR A 40 -9.74 9.17 -13.56
C TYR A 40 -10.11 10.09 -12.41
N ILE A 41 -11.23 10.79 -12.52
CA ILE A 41 -11.71 11.72 -11.49
C ILE A 41 -12.99 11.21 -10.84
N GLY A 42 -13.19 11.58 -9.58
CA GLY A 42 -14.38 11.26 -8.83
C GLY A 42 -15.61 12.10 -9.21
N PRO A 43 -16.80 11.69 -8.74
CA PRO A 43 -18.06 12.26 -9.19
C PRO A 43 -18.21 13.75 -8.84
N ALA A 44 -17.74 14.20 -7.68
CA ALA A 44 -17.83 15.61 -7.31
C ALA A 44 -16.96 16.50 -8.22
N THR A 45 -15.74 16.05 -8.57
CA THR A 45 -14.89 16.76 -9.54
C THR A 45 -15.47 16.71 -10.94
N ALA A 46 -16.09 15.60 -11.34
CA ALA A 46 -16.76 15.49 -12.64
C ALA A 46 -17.98 16.42 -12.75
N GLU A 47 -18.86 16.45 -11.73
CA GLU A 47 -20.02 17.36 -11.67
C GLU A 47 -19.59 18.83 -11.77
N LEU A 48 -18.53 19.22 -11.05
CA LEU A 48 -18.03 20.60 -11.07
C LEU A 48 -17.52 21.03 -12.47
N ASN A 49 -17.01 20.08 -13.26
CA ASN A 49 -16.45 20.32 -14.59
C ASN A 49 -17.42 19.94 -15.74
N ASP A 50 -18.69 19.62 -15.44
CA ASP A 50 -19.69 19.13 -16.40
C ASP A 50 -19.25 17.90 -17.24
N ILE A 51 -18.44 17.02 -16.63
CA ILE A 51 -17.95 15.79 -17.26
C ILE A 51 -18.96 14.66 -16.99
N LYS A 52 -19.42 14.00 -18.06
CA LYS A 52 -20.52 13.01 -17.99
C LYS A 52 -20.11 11.59 -18.40
N GLU A 53 -19.13 11.44 -19.29
CA GLU A 53 -18.70 10.15 -19.84
C GLU A 53 -17.22 10.24 -20.28
N PRO A 54 -16.52 9.10 -20.40
CA PRO A 54 -16.97 7.75 -20.06
C PRO A 54 -16.92 7.48 -18.55
N MET A 55 -18.00 6.95 -18.00
CA MET A 55 -18.08 6.44 -16.63
C MET A 55 -17.57 5.01 -16.52
N ILE A 56 -16.85 4.73 -15.44
CA ILE A 56 -16.23 3.43 -15.17
C ILE A 56 -16.53 3.03 -13.73
N ASP A 57 -16.89 1.76 -13.57
CA ASP A 57 -17.11 1.15 -12.26
C ASP A 57 -15.80 0.87 -11.53
N ALA A 58 -15.79 1.21 -10.25
CA ALA A 58 -14.65 0.99 -9.38
C ALA A 58 -15.11 0.64 -7.96
N VAL A 59 -14.17 0.10 -7.19
CA VAL A 59 -14.31 -0.13 -5.76
C VAL A 59 -13.48 0.92 -5.04
N LYS A 60 -14.07 1.60 -4.05
CA LYS A 60 -13.30 2.48 -3.16
C LYS A 60 -12.24 1.67 -2.42
N ASP A 61 -11.04 2.23 -2.38
CA ASP A 61 -9.99 1.80 -1.48
C ASP A 61 -9.82 2.91 -0.41
N GLU A 62 -8.61 3.14 0.10
CA GLU A 62 -8.27 4.24 1.01
C GLU A 62 -8.72 5.61 0.44
N ASN A 63 -8.78 6.64 1.30
CA ASN A 63 -9.48 7.91 1.10
C ASN A 63 -9.45 8.55 -0.32
N ARG A 64 -8.38 8.38 -1.10
CA ARG A 64 -8.26 8.95 -2.46
C ARG A 64 -7.96 7.92 -3.56
N ASN A 65 -8.26 6.65 -3.30
CA ASN A 65 -7.83 5.52 -4.13
C ASN A 65 -9.03 4.73 -4.65
N ALA A 66 -8.85 4.09 -5.80
CA ALA A 66 -9.86 3.21 -6.36
C ALA A 66 -9.23 2.01 -7.07
N ILE A 67 -9.91 0.87 -7.01
CA ILE A 67 -9.54 -0.35 -7.73
C ILE A 67 -10.55 -0.61 -8.84
N PHE A 68 -10.08 -1.04 -10.01
CA PHE A 68 -10.90 -1.40 -11.15
C PHE A 68 -10.93 -2.92 -11.34
N PRO A 69 -12.00 -3.62 -10.93
CA PRO A 69 -12.07 -5.09 -11.00
C PRO A 69 -11.90 -5.65 -12.42
N ASP A 70 -12.38 -4.93 -13.44
CA ASP A 70 -12.32 -5.35 -14.85
C ASP A 70 -10.90 -5.30 -15.46
N TYR A 71 -9.94 -4.67 -14.80
CA TYR A 71 -8.60 -4.45 -15.32
C TYR A 71 -7.60 -5.23 -14.48
N SER A 72 -7.36 -6.49 -14.85
CA SER A 72 -6.46 -7.38 -14.10
C SER A 72 -5.38 -8.03 -14.97
N ILE A 73 -4.24 -8.31 -14.35
CA ILE A 73 -3.10 -8.98 -14.97
C ILE A 73 -2.56 -10.07 -14.07
N ASN A 74 -1.96 -11.09 -14.68
CA ASN A 74 -1.22 -12.10 -13.94
C ASN A 74 0.29 -11.73 -13.93
N LEU A 75 0.84 -11.48 -12.74
CA LEU A 75 2.28 -11.31 -12.50
C LEU A 75 2.78 -12.48 -11.66
N ASP A 76 3.72 -13.25 -12.22
CA ASP A 76 4.34 -14.40 -11.56
C ASP A 76 3.35 -15.34 -10.83
N GLY A 77 2.24 -15.64 -11.51
CA GLY A 77 1.20 -16.54 -11.02
C GLY A 77 0.14 -15.89 -10.12
N LYS A 78 0.22 -14.57 -9.87
CA LYS A 78 -0.72 -13.84 -9.02
C LYS A 78 -1.51 -12.81 -9.81
N ILE A 79 -2.77 -12.61 -9.44
CA ILE A 79 -3.63 -11.61 -10.08
C ILE A 79 -3.44 -10.27 -9.38
N PHE A 80 -3.22 -9.23 -10.16
CA PHE A 80 -3.21 -7.84 -9.74
C PHE A 80 -4.27 -7.06 -10.52
N PHE A 81 -4.93 -6.12 -9.85
CA PHE A 81 -5.93 -5.23 -10.42
C PHE A 81 -5.35 -3.84 -10.59
N LEU A 82 -5.79 -3.12 -11.62
CA LEU A 82 -5.49 -1.71 -11.78
C LEU A 82 -6.06 -0.93 -10.60
N ALA A 83 -5.25 -0.07 -10.01
CA ALA A 83 -5.66 0.87 -9.00
C ALA A 83 -5.13 2.26 -9.32
N ILE A 84 -5.91 3.28 -8.99
CA ILE A 84 -5.54 4.69 -9.13
C ILE A 84 -5.39 5.26 -7.73
N LYS A 85 -4.32 6.01 -7.50
CA LYS A 85 -4.12 6.85 -6.34
C LYS A 85 -4.25 8.31 -6.74
N GLY A 86 -5.13 9.03 -6.04
CA GLY A 86 -5.41 10.43 -6.30
C GLY A 86 -6.61 10.68 -7.23
N CYS A 87 -7.68 9.89 -7.14
CA CYS A 87 -8.93 10.10 -7.90
C CYS A 87 -9.95 11.03 -7.21
N GLY A 88 -9.51 11.82 -6.24
CA GLY A 88 -10.34 12.69 -5.40
C GLY A 88 -10.62 12.08 -4.02
N ALA A 89 -10.77 12.93 -3.01
CA ALA A 89 -10.98 12.51 -1.63
C ALA A 89 -12.43 12.07 -1.35
N TYR A 90 -12.61 11.02 -0.55
CA TYR A 90 -13.93 10.54 -0.11
C TYR A 90 -14.32 11.07 1.26
N GLU A 91 -13.35 11.33 2.12
CA GLU A 91 -13.51 11.80 3.47
C GLU A 91 -13.10 13.26 3.60
N ASP A 92 -13.51 13.88 4.70
CA ASP A 92 -13.13 15.21 5.13
C ASP A 92 -11.89 15.15 6.02
N MET A 93 -10.90 15.99 5.72
CA MET A 93 -9.60 16.03 6.39
C MET A 93 -9.71 16.25 7.90
N TYR A 94 -10.71 16.98 8.38
CA TYR A 94 -10.80 17.42 9.76
C TYR A 94 -11.85 16.67 10.57
N GLU A 95 -12.82 16.04 9.90
CA GLU A 95 -13.93 15.37 10.58
C GLU A 95 -13.88 13.85 10.55
N GLY A 96 -13.05 13.23 9.70
CA GLY A 96 -13.04 11.77 9.54
C GLY A 96 -14.41 11.21 9.14
N LYS A 97 -15.15 11.97 8.32
CA LYS A 97 -16.49 11.68 7.80
C LYS A 97 -16.50 11.88 6.30
N PRO A 98 -17.50 11.36 5.57
CA PRO A 98 -17.62 11.63 4.14
C PRO A 98 -17.57 13.12 3.81
N LEU A 99 -16.78 13.49 2.80
CA LEU A 99 -16.65 14.87 2.33
C LEU A 99 -18.00 15.37 1.80
N SER A 100 -18.45 16.51 2.32
CA SER A 100 -19.76 17.08 1.98
C SER A 100 -19.64 18.26 1.00
N PRO A 101 -20.67 18.51 0.16
CA PRO A 101 -20.74 19.71 -0.65
C PRO A 101 -20.59 21.01 0.15
N ILE A 102 -21.09 21.04 1.39
CA ILE A 102 -20.99 22.21 2.28
C ILE A 102 -19.51 22.49 2.63
N HIS A 103 -18.71 21.47 2.87
CA HIS A 103 -17.28 21.65 3.18
C HIS A 103 -16.48 22.05 1.95
N ILE A 104 -16.81 21.51 0.78
CA ILE A 104 -16.27 21.97 -0.51
C ILE A 104 -16.62 23.45 -0.73
N ARG A 105 -17.86 23.85 -0.43
CA ARG A 105 -18.32 25.23 -0.51
C ARG A 105 -17.54 26.17 0.42
N ASN A 106 -17.18 25.69 1.62
CA ASN A 106 -16.34 26.41 2.57
C ASN A 106 -14.87 26.51 2.11
N ALA A 107 -14.40 25.61 1.25
CA ALA A 107 -13.08 25.67 0.64
C ALA A 107 -13.04 26.56 -0.62
N CYS A 108 -14.17 26.89 -1.24
CA CYS A 108 -14.21 27.73 -2.44
C CYS A 108 -13.75 29.17 -2.14
N ARG A 109 -12.76 29.66 -2.89
CA ARG A 109 -12.17 31.00 -2.74
C ARG A 109 -12.52 31.96 -3.87
N ASP A 110 -13.17 31.45 -4.91
CA ASP A 110 -13.68 32.26 -6.01
C ASP A 110 -15.21 32.31 -5.98
N PRO A 111 -15.83 33.47 -5.64
CA PRO A 111 -17.27 33.62 -5.56
C PRO A 111 -18.02 33.35 -6.87
N THR A 112 -17.33 33.47 -8.01
CA THR A 112 -17.95 33.22 -9.32
C THR A 112 -18.37 31.76 -9.49
N TYR A 113 -17.76 30.83 -8.73
CA TYR A 113 -18.05 29.40 -8.79
C TYR A 113 -19.06 28.92 -7.75
N PHE A 114 -19.53 29.79 -6.83
CA PHE A 114 -20.48 29.40 -5.79
C PHE A 114 -21.74 28.73 -6.35
N HIS A 115 -22.28 29.26 -7.45
CA HIS A 115 -23.46 28.72 -8.10
C HIS A 115 -23.27 27.31 -8.70
N LEU A 116 -22.04 26.89 -8.98
CA LEU A 116 -21.72 25.52 -9.41
C LEU A 116 -21.58 24.60 -8.20
N VAL A 117 -20.87 25.06 -7.17
CA VAL A 117 -20.63 24.29 -5.95
C VAL A 117 -21.93 24.03 -5.19
N ASP A 118 -22.83 25.00 -5.15
CA ASP A 118 -24.15 24.87 -4.50
C ASP A 118 -25.08 23.86 -5.22
N LYS A 119 -24.72 23.40 -6.43
CA LYS A 119 -25.44 22.37 -7.18
C LYS A 119 -24.84 20.97 -7.05
N LEU A 120 -23.68 20.82 -6.40
CA LEU A 120 -23.06 19.51 -6.21
C LEU A 120 -24.00 18.58 -5.44
N THR A 121 -24.21 17.39 -5.99
CA THR A 121 -25.07 16.38 -5.36
C THR A 121 -24.29 15.49 -4.39
N THR A 122 -22.97 15.47 -4.52
CA THR A 122 -22.04 14.70 -3.68
C THR A 122 -20.73 15.46 -3.49
N GLY A 123 -20.03 15.19 -2.38
CA GLY A 123 -18.63 15.62 -2.20
C GLY A 123 -17.62 14.49 -2.45
N THR A 124 -18.09 13.28 -2.77
CA THR A 124 -17.22 12.12 -2.99
C THR A 124 -16.30 12.35 -4.20
N GLY A 125 -15.01 12.11 -4.00
CA GLY A 125 -14.02 12.15 -5.06
C GLY A 125 -13.74 13.57 -5.54
N PHE A 126 -13.76 14.55 -4.63
CA PHE A 126 -13.39 15.93 -4.94
C PHE A 126 -11.88 16.13 -4.85
N ILE A 127 -11.31 16.85 -5.82
CA ILE A 127 -9.92 17.28 -5.86
C ILE A 127 -9.87 18.78 -5.60
N MET A 128 -9.02 19.20 -4.67
CA MET A 128 -8.83 20.61 -4.34
C MET A 128 -7.35 20.97 -4.27
N GLY A 129 -7.05 22.24 -4.45
CA GLY A 129 -5.69 22.75 -4.40
C GLY A 129 -5.11 22.87 -3.00
N GLU A 130 -5.81 22.46 -1.94
CA GLU A 130 -5.25 22.44 -0.59
C GLU A 130 -3.98 21.59 -0.54
N SER A 131 -2.91 22.17 0.00
CA SER A 131 -1.63 21.50 0.17
C SER A 131 -1.63 20.61 1.41
N TRP A 132 -1.60 19.30 1.22
CA TRP A 132 -1.39 18.33 2.28
C TRP A 132 0.09 18.29 2.67
N MET A 133 0.44 18.93 3.80
CA MET A 133 1.80 19.00 4.37
C MET A 133 2.90 19.54 3.43
N GLY A 134 2.54 20.03 2.24
CA GLY A 134 3.48 20.53 1.22
C GLY A 134 3.73 19.54 0.08
N GLU A 135 3.27 18.30 0.20
CA GLU A 135 3.72 17.19 -0.64
C GLU A 135 2.72 16.85 -1.75
N SER A 136 1.43 17.00 -1.48
CA SER A 136 0.37 16.66 -2.43
C SER A 136 -0.85 17.60 -2.34
N PRO A 137 -1.56 17.85 -3.45
CA PRO A 137 -2.90 18.44 -3.43
C PRO A 137 -3.92 17.47 -2.78
N TYR A 138 -4.90 18.00 -2.06
CA TYR A 138 -5.90 17.17 -1.39
C TYR A 138 -6.77 16.40 -2.39
N GLY A 139 -6.81 15.07 -2.23
CA GLY A 139 -7.50 14.14 -3.12
C GLY A 139 -6.70 13.72 -4.35
N CYS A 140 -5.46 14.19 -4.54
CA CYS A 140 -4.63 13.87 -5.70
C CYS A 140 -3.15 13.65 -5.29
N GLN A 141 -2.25 13.31 -6.21
CA GLN A 141 -0.80 13.21 -5.93
C GLN A 141 -0.03 14.45 -6.38
N GLY A 142 1.04 14.76 -5.66
CA GLY A 142 2.02 15.78 -6.04
C GLY A 142 3.10 15.24 -6.97
N PHE A 143 3.92 16.14 -7.52
CA PHE A 143 5.01 15.77 -8.43
C PHE A 143 6.03 14.82 -7.78
N ILE A 144 6.56 15.19 -6.62
CA ILE A 144 7.62 14.41 -5.95
C ILE A 144 7.11 13.00 -5.63
N ASN A 145 5.97 12.90 -4.94
CA ASN A 145 5.37 11.63 -4.56
C ASN A 145 5.14 10.72 -5.78
N ALA A 146 4.42 11.19 -6.80
CA ALA A 146 4.10 10.35 -7.96
C ALA A 146 5.35 9.83 -8.70
N PHE A 147 6.38 10.66 -8.84
CA PHE A 147 7.59 10.27 -9.57
C PHE A 147 8.56 9.44 -8.73
N ASP A 148 8.64 9.67 -7.42
CA ASP A 148 9.44 8.84 -6.50
C ASP A 148 8.82 7.44 -6.38
N GLU A 149 7.49 7.35 -6.23
CA GLU A 149 6.75 6.07 -6.26
C GLU A 149 7.10 5.25 -7.52
N LEU A 150 7.04 5.90 -8.68
CA LEU A 150 7.43 5.28 -9.95
C LEU A 150 8.92 4.90 -10.00
N ALA A 151 9.81 5.71 -9.41
CA ALA A 151 11.24 5.44 -9.38
C ALA A 151 11.55 4.20 -8.53
N PHE A 152 10.96 4.06 -7.34
CA PHE A 152 11.11 2.88 -6.51
C PHE A 152 10.50 1.65 -7.16
N SER A 153 9.34 1.78 -7.81
CA SER A 153 8.72 0.66 -8.54
C SER A 153 9.59 0.13 -9.68
N LYS A 154 10.42 0.98 -10.32
CA LYS A 154 11.37 0.53 -11.35
C LYS A 154 12.53 -0.30 -10.81
N LEU A 155 12.83 -0.22 -9.50
CA LEU A 155 13.86 -1.04 -8.86
C LEU A 155 13.40 -2.48 -8.62
N ALA A 156 12.09 -2.68 -8.48
CA ALA A 156 11.51 -3.99 -8.31
C ALA A 156 11.62 -4.82 -9.59
N LYS A 157 11.85 -6.12 -9.44
CA LYS A 157 11.64 -7.08 -10.52
C LYS A 157 10.16 -7.45 -10.48
N LEU A 158 9.38 -6.88 -11.38
CA LEU A 158 7.91 -6.92 -11.38
C LEU A 158 7.32 -6.30 -10.10
N ASP A 159 7.12 -7.11 -9.06
CA ASP A 159 6.44 -6.76 -7.81
C ASP A 159 7.35 -6.83 -6.57
N SER A 160 8.65 -7.10 -6.73
CA SER A 160 9.52 -7.36 -5.58
C SER A 160 10.92 -6.74 -5.66
N ILE A 161 11.36 -6.15 -4.55
CA ILE A 161 12.75 -5.75 -4.29
C ILE A 161 13.37 -6.82 -3.38
N ASN A 162 14.01 -7.82 -4.00
CA ASN A 162 14.72 -8.89 -3.27
C ASN A 162 13.85 -9.61 -2.21
N GLY A 163 12.57 -9.85 -2.51
CA GLY A 163 11.61 -10.51 -1.64
C GLY A 163 10.71 -9.54 -0.86
N ALA A 164 11.07 -8.27 -0.75
CA ALA A 164 10.19 -7.23 -0.22
C ALA A 164 9.20 -6.83 -1.32
N HIS A 165 7.95 -7.29 -1.20
CA HIS A 165 6.93 -7.10 -2.24
C HIS A 165 6.30 -5.72 -2.16
N ILE A 166 6.03 -5.13 -3.32
CA ILE A 166 5.43 -3.81 -3.50
C ILE A 166 4.22 -3.91 -4.43
N CYS A 167 3.28 -2.97 -4.34
CA CYS A 167 2.29 -2.71 -5.38
C CYS A 167 2.96 -1.93 -6.51
N PRO A 168 3.19 -2.50 -7.71
CA PRO A 168 3.99 -1.81 -8.71
C PRO A 168 3.22 -0.67 -9.37
N VAL A 169 3.91 0.46 -9.55
CA VAL A 169 3.46 1.60 -10.34
C VAL A 169 3.70 1.32 -11.81
N ILE A 170 2.66 1.39 -12.62
CA ILE A 170 2.74 1.17 -14.07
C ILE A 170 2.90 2.49 -14.84
N GLY A 171 2.43 3.61 -14.27
CA GLY A 171 2.61 4.93 -14.85
C GLY A 171 2.14 6.08 -13.97
N VAL A 172 2.47 7.28 -14.43
CA VAL A 172 2.07 8.55 -13.81
C VAL A 172 1.42 9.39 -14.89
N VAL A 173 0.28 10.00 -14.54
CA VAL A 173 -0.46 10.92 -15.42
C VAL A 173 -0.58 12.27 -14.74
N GLN A 174 -0.41 13.34 -15.52
CA GLN A 174 -0.73 14.68 -15.05
C GLN A 174 -2.23 14.92 -15.24
N LEU A 175 -2.92 15.51 -14.26
CA LEU A 175 -4.30 15.92 -14.43
C LEU A 175 -4.44 16.98 -15.54
N PRO A 176 -5.57 17.00 -16.27
CA PRO A 176 -5.81 18.03 -17.29
C PRO A 176 -5.74 19.45 -16.69
N PRO A 177 -5.11 20.41 -17.39
CA PRO A 177 -4.93 21.78 -16.88
C PRO A 177 -6.22 22.45 -16.44
N GLU A 178 -7.33 22.21 -17.15
CA GLU A 178 -8.65 22.76 -16.83
C GLU A 178 -9.20 22.25 -15.48
N ILE A 179 -8.98 20.97 -15.16
CA ILE A 179 -9.37 20.38 -13.88
C ILE A 179 -8.48 20.93 -12.77
N GLU A 180 -7.18 21.04 -13.03
CA GLU A 180 -6.21 21.60 -12.09
C GLU A 180 -6.53 23.07 -11.77
N GLU A 181 -6.78 23.90 -12.79
CA GLU A 181 -7.13 25.31 -12.63
C GLU A 181 -8.43 25.47 -11.81
N MET A 182 -9.42 24.61 -12.06
CA MET A 182 -10.64 24.57 -11.26
C MET A 182 -10.34 24.20 -9.81
N ALA A 183 -9.62 23.11 -9.56
CA ALA A 183 -9.31 22.61 -8.22
C ALA A 183 -8.53 23.64 -7.37
N ARG A 184 -7.66 24.45 -7.99
CA ARG A 184 -6.89 25.52 -7.34
C ARG A 184 -7.75 26.63 -6.71
N LYS A 185 -9.01 26.76 -7.12
CA LYS A 185 -9.98 27.69 -6.53
C LYS A 185 -10.52 27.22 -5.19
N PHE A 186 -10.18 25.99 -4.78
CA PHE A 186 -10.65 25.35 -3.56
C PHE A 186 -9.45 25.05 -2.66
N PHE A 187 -9.42 25.68 -1.48
CA PHE A 187 -8.43 25.41 -0.43
C PHE A 187 -8.91 26.03 0.89
N TRP A 188 -8.54 25.42 2.01
CA TRP A 188 -8.78 25.97 3.34
C TRP A 188 -7.70 26.96 3.75
N PHE A 189 -6.43 26.56 3.67
CA PHE A 189 -5.30 27.30 4.22
C PHE A 189 -4.27 27.67 3.17
N ASN A 190 -3.69 26.69 2.48
CA ASN A 190 -2.58 26.91 1.55
C ASN A 190 -2.76 26.14 0.27
N THR A 191 -2.41 26.76 -0.86
CA THR A 191 -2.47 26.11 -2.16
C THR A 191 -1.18 25.36 -2.49
N TYR A 192 -1.31 24.10 -2.90
CA TYR A 192 -0.25 23.33 -3.54
C TYR A 192 0.18 24.03 -4.84
N LYS A 193 1.47 24.07 -5.15
CA LYS A 193 2.00 24.95 -6.20
C LYS A 193 2.27 24.25 -7.52
N ASP A 194 2.71 23.01 -7.47
CA ASP A 194 3.08 22.26 -8.67
C ASP A 194 1.87 21.58 -9.32
N HIS A 195 2.09 20.97 -10.47
CA HIS A 195 1.08 20.22 -11.20
C HIS A 195 0.52 19.04 -10.40
N PHE A 196 -0.72 18.68 -10.68
CA PHE A 196 -1.41 17.59 -9.98
C PHE A 196 -1.25 16.31 -10.78
N TYR A 197 -0.94 15.21 -10.10
CA TYR A 197 -0.65 13.93 -10.72
C TYR A 197 -1.52 12.82 -10.14
N GLN A 198 -1.66 11.74 -10.90
CA GLN A 198 -2.18 10.48 -10.39
C GLN A 198 -1.17 9.38 -10.63
N GLU A 199 -1.07 8.50 -9.65
CA GLU A 199 -0.27 7.29 -9.73
C GLU A 199 -1.19 6.14 -10.15
N ILE A 200 -0.78 5.45 -11.22
CA ILE A 200 -1.48 4.30 -11.78
C ILE A 200 -0.69 3.07 -11.38
N ARG A 201 -1.29 2.21 -10.56
CA ARG A 201 -0.61 1.08 -9.92
C ARG A 201 -1.40 -0.21 -10.03
N LEU A 202 -0.78 -1.26 -9.52
CA LEU A 202 -1.33 -2.61 -9.49
C LEU A 202 -1.43 -3.11 -8.06
N MET A 203 -2.62 -3.58 -7.66
CA MET A 203 -2.88 -4.05 -6.32
C MET A 203 -3.42 -5.49 -6.34
N PRO A 204 -2.91 -6.39 -5.51
CA PRO A 204 -3.40 -7.78 -5.45
C PRO A 204 -4.71 -7.93 -4.66
N SER A 205 -5.03 -6.96 -3.79
CA SER A 205 -6.28 -6.88 -3.03
C SER A 205 -6.47 -5.48 -2.43
N ASN A 206 -7.58 -5.27 -1.70
CA ASN A 206 -7.83 -4.14 -0.81
C ASN A 206 -7.86 -4.55 0.68
N ILE A 207 -7.28 -5.70 1.03
CA ILE A 207 -7.25 -6.19 2.42
C ILE A 207 -6.04 -5.58 3.13
N ARG A 208 -6.29 -4.66 4.07
CA ARG A 208 -5.25 -3.98 4.87
C ARG A 208 -4.97 -4.75 6.15
N LEU A 209 -3.94 -4.35 6.89
CA LEU A 209 -3.62 -4.98 8.17
C LEU A 209 -4.63 -4.52 9.25
N TYR A 210 -4.76 -3.21 9.52
CA TYR A 210 -5.64 -2.68 10.59
C TYR A 210 -6.49 -1.45 10.29
N PHE A 211 -6.08 -0.56 9.38
CA PHE A 211 -6.81 0.70 9.13
C PHE A 211 -7.08 0.90 7.64
N GLU A 212 -7.82 1.96 7.31
CA GLU A 212 -8.05 2.46 5.94
C GLU A 212 -8.74 1.47 4.98
N SER A 213 -9.29 0.36 5.49
CA SER A 213 -10.12 -0.56 4.72
C SER A 213 -11.25 -1.15 5.56
N SER A 214 -12.36 -1.45 4.87
CA SER A 214 -13.49 -2.17 5.45
C SER A 214 -13.16 -3.62 5.81
N ARG A 215 -12.03 -4.16 5.32
CA ARG A 215 -11.58 -5.53 5.58
C ARG A 215 -10.13 -5.57 5.99
N LEU A 216 -9.88 -6.23 7.12
CA LEU A 216 -8.65 -6.11 7.88
C LEU A 216 -8.11 -7.49 8.28
N VAL A 217 -6.79 -7.63 8.29
CA VAL A 217 -6.11 -8.80 8.88
C VAL A 217 -6.48 -8.97 10.36
N ALA A 218 -6.77 -7.88 11.08
CA ALA A 218 -7.28 -7.94 12.45
C ALA A 218 -8.61 -8.73 12.61
N ASN A 219 -9.36 -8.94 11.52
CA ASN A 219 -10.52 -9.81 11.48
C ASN A 219 -10.35 -10.91 10.41
N PRO A 220 -9.55 -11.96 10.68
CA PRO A 220 -9.26 -13.04 9.72
C PRO A 220 -10.49 -13.70 9.10
N SER A 221 -11.55 -13.85 9.90
CA SER A 221 -12.82 -14.42 9.43
C SER A 221 -13.47 -13.65 8.27
N SER A 222 -13.16 -12.37 8.13
CA SER A 222 -13.75 -11.49 7.11
C SER A 222 -13.18 -11.66 5.70
N PHE A 223 -12.02 -12.31 5.55
CA PHE A 223 -11.36 -12.48 4.25
C PHE A 223 -10.89 -13.90 3.94
N PHE A 224 -10.78 -14.82 4.91
CA PHE A 224 -10.33 -16.19 4.65
C PHE A 224 -11.21 -16.94 3.63
N SER A 225 -12.52 -16.75 3.68
CA SER A 225 -13.45 -17.32 2.70
C SER A 225 -13.33 -16.67 1.32
N LEU A 226 -13.01 -15.38 1.26
CA LEU A 226 -12.78 -14.66 0.00
C LEU A 226 -11.53 -15.16 -0.72
N PHE A 227 -10.51 -15.54 0.05
CA PHE A 227 -9.23 -16.06 -0.47
C PHE A 227 -9.22 -17.57 -0.65
N ASP A 228 -10.38 -18.25 -0.57
CA ASP A 228 -10.49 -19.70 -0.77
C ASP A 228 -9.60 -20.52 0.20
N LEU A 229 -9.34 -20.00 1.40
CA LEU A 229 -8.53 -20.66 2.43
C LEU A 229 -9.37 -21.73 3.18
N ASN A 230 -9.77 -22.76 2.44
CA ASN A 230 -10.76 -23.76 2.85
C ASN A 230 -10.18 -25.02 3.53
N ASN A 231 -8.85 -25.14 3.62
CA ASN A 231 -8.18 -26.26 4.27
C ASN A 231 -6.89 -25.83 4.97
N GLU A 232 -6.43 -26.69 5.89
CA GLU A 232 -5.26 -26.44 6.74
C GLU A 232 -3.98 -26.17 5.94
N GLY A 233 -3.73 -26.92 4.88
CA GLY A 233 -2.51 -26.75 4.07
C GLY A 233 -2.47 -25.40 3.35
N LEU A 234 -3.61 -24.89 2.89
CA LEU A 234 -3.70 -23.56 2.29
C LEU A 234 -3.50 -22.44 3.32
N ILE A 235 -4.09 -22.59 4.51
CA ILE A 235 -3.94 -21.60 5.59
C ILE A 235 -2.47 -21.56 6.07
N GLU A 236 -1.84 -22.71 6.26
CA GLU A 236 -0.43 -22.77 6.65
C GLU A 236 0.48 -22.16 5.58
N LYS A 237 0.22 -22.44 4.30
CA LYS A 237 0.97 -21.81 3.19
C LYS A 237 0.77 -20.29 3.15
N PHE A 238 -0.45 -19.82 3.37
CA PHE A 238 -0.76 -18.40 3.48
C PHE A 238 0.05 -17.75 4.60
N GLU A 239 0.09 -18.38 5.78
CA GLU A 239 0.84 -17.88 6.93
C GLU A 239 2.35 -17.89 6.70
N ILE A 240 2.89 -18.92 6.06
CA ILE A 240 4.32 -18.98 5.64
C ILE A 240 4.65 -17.82 4.70
N ASN A 241 3.80 -17.56 3.70
CA ASN A 241 3.99 -16.45 2.77
C ASN A 241 3.88 -15.09 3.47
N PHE A 242 2.95 -14.96 4.41
CA PHE A 242 2.80 -13.76 5.25
C PHE A 242 4.05 -13.49 6.07
N ILE A 243 4.59 -14.51 6.74
CA ILE A 243 5.83 -14.39 7.52
C ILE A 243 7.01 -14.02 6.63
N LYS A 244 7.18 -14.74 5.52
CA LYS A 244 8.30 -14.54 4.60
C LYS A 244 8.33 -13.13 4.03
N SER A 245 7.18 -12.66 3.53
CA SER A 245 7.06 -11.32 2.95
C SER A 245 7.15 -10.21 4.00
N GLY A 246 6.58 -10.41 5.20
CA GLY A 246 6.71 -9.47 6.31
C GLY A 246 8.14 -9.31 6.79
N ILE A 247 8.87 -10.41 7.02
CA ILE A 247 10.31 -10.35 7.34
C ILE A 247 11.08 -9.66 6.22
N ALA A 248 10.70 -9.88 4.96
CA ALA A 248 11.34 -9.22 3.85
C ALA A 248 11.14 -7.70 3.84
N LEU A 249 9.92 -7.22 4.13
CA LEU A 249 9.64 -5.79 4.31
C LEU A 249 10.41 -5.20 5.49
N LEU A 250 10.44 -5.87 6.64
CA LEU A 250 11.20 -5.41 7.83
C LEU A 250 12.72 -5.35 7.58
N SER A 251 13.22 -6.10 6.60
CA SER A 251 14.63 -6.14 6.21
C SER A 251 14.90 -5.44 4.87
N LEU A 252 14.04 -4.52 4.44
CA LEU A 252 14.20 -3.80 3.17
C LEU A 252 15.57 -3.10 3.05
N PHE A 253 16.10 -2.54 4.14
CA PHE A 253 17.37 -1.83 4.12
C PHE A 253 18.53 -2.74 3.72
N ILE A 254 18.73 -3.90 4.37
CA ILE A 254 19.76 -4.87 3.95
C ILE A 254 19.48 -5.46 2.57
N ARG A 255 18.22 -5.65 2.20
CA ARG A 255 17.83 -6.22 0.90
C ARG A 255 18.13 -5.30 -0.28
N SER A 256 18.12 -3.99 -0.05
CA SER A 256 18.43 -2.98 -1.06
C SER A 256 19.83 -2.39 -0.91
N ALA A 257 20.56 -2.80 0.14
CA ALA A 257 21.86 -2.27 0.49
C ALA A 257 22.91 -2.50 -0.60
N LYS A 258 23.71 -1.46 -0.84
CA LYS A 258 24.93 -1.49 -1.63
C LYS A 258 26.05 -0.87 -0.81
N LYS A 259 27.21 -1.52 -0.80
CA LYS A 259 28.40 -0.99 -0.16
C LYS A 259 29.18 -0.10 -1.13
N GLU A 260 29.54 1.08 -0.67
CA GLU A 260 30.32 2.07 -1.43
C GLU A 260 31.44 2.61 -0.52
N GLY A 261 32.61 1.97 -0.58
CA GLY A 261 33.72 2.26 0.34
C GLY A 261 33.34 1.92 1.78
N ASP A 262 33.43 2.90 2.67
CA ASP A 262 33.08 2.76 4.10
C ASP A 262 31.59 3.06 4.39
N ASN A 263 30.80 3.30 3.34
CA ASN A 263 29.37 3.59 3.47
C ASN A 263 28.50 2.45 2.91
N ILE A 264 27.28 2.38 3.41
CA ILE A 264 26.22 1.52 2.91
C ILE A 264 25.01 2.38 2.57
N THR A 265 24.52 2.24 1.35
CA THR A 265 23.33 2.93 0.85
C THR A 265 22.24 1.92 0.54
N GLY A 266 21.03 2.18 1.02
CA GLY A 266 19.87 1.32 0.83
C GLY A 266 18.57 2.09 1.03
N ILE A 267 17.44 1.39 0.83
CA ILE A 267 16.09 1.93 0.95
C ILE A 267 15.60 1.73 2.38
N ILE A 268 15.05 2.78 2.98
CA ILE A 268 14.40 2.75 4.29
C ILE A 268 13.00 3.35 4.21
N TYR A 269 12.28 3.30 5.32
CA TYR A 269 10.94 3.87 5.44
C TYR A 269 10.95 5.26 6.10
N GLN A 270 10.16 6.18 5.54
CA GLN A 270 9.87 7.50 6.05
C GLN A 270 8.36 7.63 6.27
N ASP A 271 7.96 7.88 7.54
CA ASP A 271 6.56 8.16 7.91
C ASP A 271 5.54 7.11 7.41
N VAL A 272 5.90 5.83 7.52
CA VAL A 272 5.06 4.69 7.11
C VAL A 272 4.57 3.88 8.31
N TRP A 273 3.43 3.23 8.11
CA TRP A 273 2.88 2.21 8.99
C TRP A 273 2.39 1.04 8.12
N LEU A 274 2.89 -0.17 8.35
CA LEU A 274 2.45 -1.37 7.62
C LEU A 274 0.95 -1.60 7.74
N ASP A 275 0.33 -1.10 8.81
CA ASP A 275 -1.08 -1.32 9.10
C ASP A 275 -2.06 -0.79 8.04
N LYS A 276 -1.76 0.35 7.44
CA LYS A 276 -2.50 0.99 6.35
C LYS A 276 -1.74 0.96 5.02
N ASP A 277 -0.41 1.02 5.05
CA ASP A 277 0.41 1.19 3.84
C ASP A 277 0.70 -0.15 3.15
N CYS A 278 0.20 -1.28 3.67
CA CYS A 278 0.29 -2.59 3.03
C CYS A 278 -1.07 -3.22 2.72
N VAL A 279 -1.09 -4.04 1.68
CA VAL A 279 -2.19 -4.97 1.37
C VAL A 279 -1.73 -6.42 1.38
N VAL A 280 -2.64 -7.34 1.65
CA VAL A 280 -2.36 -8.78 1.68
C VAL A 280 -2.98 -9.47 0.47
N ALA A 281 -2.16 -10.11 -0.35
CA ALA A 281 -2.61 -10.89 -1.50
C ALA A 281 -3.34 -12.18 -1.05
N PRO A 282 -4.17 -12.79 -1.92
CA PRO A 282 -4.87 -14.03 -1.60
C PRO A 282 -3.98 -15.20 -1.16
N ASP A 283 -2.71 -15.21 -1.57
CA ASP A 283 -1.72 -16.23 -1.19
C ASP A 283 -0.96 -15.90 0.10
N GLY A 284 -1.28 -14.81 0.78
CA GLY A 284 -0.69 -14.38 2.04
C GLY A 284 0.48 -13.41 1.93
N ILE A 285 0.95 -13.09 0.73
CA ILE A 285 2.06 -12.15 0.56
C ILE A 285 1.61 -10.72 0.89
N ILE A 286 2.35 -10.07 1.79
CA ILE A 286 2.20 -8.65 2.11
C ILE A 286 2.89 -7.82 1.03
N HIS A 287 2.17 -6.88 0.43
CA HIS A 287 2.67 -5.93 -0.57
C HIS A 287 2.59 -4.51 -0.02
N PHE A 288 3.71 -3.80 -0.04
CA PHE A 288 3.78 -2.39 0.35
C PHE A 288 3.24 -1.50 -0.76
N ALA A 289 2.25 -0.67 -0.44
CA ALA A 289 1.47 0.11 -1.40
C ALA A 289 1.82 1.60 -1.44
N ASP A 290 2.36 2.17 -0.36
CA ASP A 290 2.63 3.60 -0.23
C ASP A 290 4.10 3.93 -0.56
N LEU A 291 4.48 3.89 -1.84
CA LEU A 291 5.88 3.93 -2.23
C LEU A 291 6.55 5.30 -2.03
N GLU A 292 5.79 6.37 -1.77
CA GLU A 292 6.31 7.69 -1.41
C GLU A 292 6.93 7.68 -0.01
N GLY A 293 6.53 6.72 0.82
CA GLY A 293 7.14 6.45 2.12
C GLY A 293 8.52 5.79 2.05
N LEU A 294 9.09 5.59 0.86
CA LEU A 294 10.44 5.03 0.68
C LEU A 294 11.45 6.15 0.43
N ILE A 295 12.63 6.05 1.06
CA ILE A 295 13.76 6.94 0.77
C ILE A 295 15.08 6.20 0.71
N TRP A 296 16.02 6.75 -0.05
CA TRP A 296 17.42 6.32 0.01
C TRP A 296 18.09 6.88 1.25
N LYS A 297 18.80 6.02 1.98
CA LYS A 297 19.63 6.39 3.13
C LYS A 297 21.03 5.84 2.95
N THR A 298 22.02 6.69 3.19
CA THR A 298 23.43 6.34 3.26
C THR A 298 23.91 6.44 4.70
N VAL A 299 24.57 5.40 5.20
CA VAL A 299 25.14 5.36 6.55
C VAL A 299 26.57 4.81 6.52
N PRO A 300 27.44 5.23 7.44
CA PRO A 300 28.71 4.55 7.68
C PRO A 300 28.52 3.07 8.01
N GLN A 301 29.45 2.20 7.60
CA GLN A 301 29.35 0.74 7.78
C GLN A 301 29.19 0.34 9.26
N ASP A 302 29.86 1.02 10.19
CA ASP A 302 29.76 0.78 11.64
C ASP A 302 28.39 1.20 12.22
N LYS A 303 27.61 2.01 11.49
CA LYS A 303 26.25 2.42 11.84
C LYS A 303 25.14 1.62 11.17
N PHE A 304 25.50 0.70 10.28
CA PHE A 304 24.53 -0.10 9.53
C PHE A 304 23.64 -0.94 10.45
N ALA A 305 24.22 -1.73 11.37
CA ALA A 305 23.46 -2.61 12.24
C ALA A 305 22.48 -1.84 13.13
N GLU A 306 22.92 -0.72 13.72
CA GLU A 306 22.07 0.17 14.52
C GLU A 306 20.89 0.70 13.70
N THR A 307 21.14 1.08 12.44
CA THR A 307 20.11 1.60 11.54
C THR A 307 19.12 0.51 11.13
N GLN A 308 19.60 -0.68 10.76
CA GLN A 308 18.75 -1.81 10.39
C GLN A 308 17.84 -2.25 11.54
N ILE A 309 18.33 -2.24 12.78
CA ILE A 309 17.52 -2.53 13.97
C ILE A 309 16.43 -1.47 14.13
N LYS A 310 16.76 -0.18 14.01
CA LYS A 310 15.77 0.91 14.09
C LYS A 310 14.68 0.79 13.03
N GLU A 311 15.03 0.50 11.78
CA GLU A 311 14.05 0.30 10.71
C GLU A 311 13.15 -0.92 10.97
N TRP A 312 13.71 -1.99 11.56
CA TRP A 312 12.93 -3.16 11.97
C TRP A 312 11.94 -2.81 13.10
N GLU A 313 12.42 -2.14 14.15
CA GLU A 313 11.65 -1.80 15.35
C GLU A 313 10.45 -0.88 15.06
N LYS A 314 10.55 0.00 14.05
CA LYS A 314 9.43 0.86 13.61
C LYS A 314 8.18 0.07 13.25
N LEU A 315 8.35 -1.09 12.60
CA LEU A 315 7.27 -1.77 11.87
C LEU A 315 6.96 -3.18 12.41
N VAL A 316 7.89 -3.78 13.17
CA VAL A 316 7.77 -5.18 13.63
C VAL A 316 6.52 -5.42 14.48
N PHE A 317 6.09 -4.44 15.27
CA PHE A 317 4.91 -4.57 16.12
C PHE A 317 3.64 -4.84 15.30
N GLU A 318 3.42 -4.06 14.24
CA GLU A 318 2.27 -4.21 13.36
C GLU A 318 2.30 -5.54 12.62
N PHE A 319 3.47 -5.95 12.12
CA PHE A 319 3.63 -7.26 11.50
C PHE A 319 3.30 -8.41 12.48
N LEU A 320 3.90 -8.40 13.68
CA LEU A 320 3.71 -9.45 14.67
C LEU A 320 2.27 -9.52 15.17
N PHE A 321 1.62 -8.37 15.38
CA PHE A 321 0.24 -8.35 15.82
C PHE A 321 -0.68 -9.00 14.76
N ALA A 322 -0.37 -8.86 13.47
CA ALA A 322 -1.20 -9.36 12.37
C ALA A 322 -0.98 -10.87 12.24
N LEU A 323 0.28 -11.28 12.33
CA LEU A 323 0.67 -12.68 12.38
C LEU A 323 -0.04 -13.41 13.53
N VAL A 324 -0.06 -12.84 14.73
CA VAL A 324 -0.77 -13.44 15.89
C VAL A 324 -2.27 -13.57 15.63
N LYS A 325 -2.90 -12.63 14.90
CA LYS A 325 -4.31 -12.75 14.52
C LYS A 325 -4.56 -13.90 13.55
N ILE A 326 -3.72 -14.02 12.53
CA ILE A 326 -3.76 -15.11 11.55
C ILE A 326 -3.56 -16.46 12.25
N ASP A 327 -2.49 -16.60 13.04
CA ASP A 327 -2.14 -17.82 13.77
C ASP A 327 -3.25 -18.24 14.74
N SER A 328 -3.76 -17.28 15.54
CA SER A 328 -4.85 -17.55 16.48
C SER A 328 -6.12 -18.03 15.76
N TYR A 329 -6.43 -17.46 14.60
CA TYR A 329 -7.60 -17.89 13.82
C TYR A 329 -7.39 -19.28 13.20
N ARG A 330 -6.19 -19.59 12.70
CA ARG A 330 -5.82 -20.96 12.25
C ARG A 330 -6.04 -21.97 13.36
N HIS A 331 -5.61 -21.68 14.60
CA HIS A 331 -5.83 -22.56 15.75
C HIS A 331 -7.31 -22.71 16.15
N GLN A 332 -8.10 -21.64 16.06
CA GLN A 332 -9.54 -21.69 16.29
C GLN A 332 -10.24 -22.63 15.29
N LEU A 333 -9.90 -22.56 14.01
CA LEU A 333 -10.44 -23.45 12.98
C LEU A 333 -10.09 -24.92 13.23
N LYS A 334 -8.92 -25.19 13.80
CA LYS A 334 -8.50 -26.55 14.22
C LYS A 334 -9.18 -27.04 15.50
N GLY A 335 -9.94 -26.20 16.20
CA GLY A 335 -10.48 -26.51 17.53
C GLY A 335 -9.38 -26.75 18.58
N SER A 336 -8.16 -26.25 18.33
CA SER A 336 -7.01 -26.47 19.19
C SER A 336 -7.09 -25.56 20.42
N LYS A 337 -6.92 -26.14 21.62
CA LYS A 337 -6.75 -25.39 22.87
C LYS A 337 -5.32 -25.57 23.35
N MET A 338 -4.40 -24.84 22.75
CA MET A 338 -2.99 -24.82 23.15
C MET A 338 -2.75 -23.80 24.26
N SER A 339 -1.78 -24.08 25.12
CA SER A 339 -1.24 -23.05 26.00
C SER A 339 -0.50 -22.00 25.16
N TRP A 340 -0.43 -20.77 25.68
CA TRP A 340 0.32 -19.68 25.05
C TRP A 340 1.77 -20.08 24.70
N ASN A 341 2.47 -20.76 25.62
CA ASN A 341 3.85 -21.18 25.39
C ASN A 341 3.97 -22.13 24.19
N ARG A 342 3.06 -23.11 24.08
CA ARG A 342 3.07 -24.07 22.97
C ARG A 342 2.72 -23.40 21.63
N GLN A 343 1.81 -22.43 21.63
CA GLN A 343 1.49 -21.64 20.44
C GLN A 343 2.72 -20.83 19.97
N ARG A 344 3.47 -20.24 20.91
CA ARG A 344 4.74 -19.56 20.59
C ARG A 344 5.81 -20.50 20.03
N GLU A 345 5.94 -21.70 20.58
CA GLU A 345 6.86 -22.73 20.04
C GLU A 345 6.51 -23.12 18.60
N GLU A 346 5.22 -23.33 18.31
CA GLU A 346 4.75 -23.64 16.97
C GLU A 346 4.99 -22.48 16.00
N LEU A 347 4.65 -21.25 16.41
CA LEU A 347 4.90 -20.05 15.61
C LEU A 347 6.40 -19.87 15.33
N ALA A 348 7.27 -20.13 16.32
CA ALA A 348 8.71 -20.07 16.14
C ALA A 348 9.21 -21.09 15.10
N LEU A 349 8.65 -22.31 15.07
CA LEU A 349 8.96 -23.29 14.04
C LEU A 349 8.46 -22.84 12.67
N LEU A 350 7.27 -22.26 12.59
CA LEU A 350 6.71 -21.75 11.35
C LEU A 350 7.56 -20.61 10.76
N ILE A 351 8.06 -19.71 11.61
CA ILE A 351 8.98 -18.65 11.19
C ILE A 351 10.29 -19.24 10.66
N GLN A 352 10.88 -20.20 11.36
CA GLN A 352 12.09 -20.90 10.89
C GLN A 352 11.87 -21.55 9.51
N LEU A 353 10.70 -22.19 9.31
CA LEU A 353 10.32 -22.78 8.03
C LEU A 353 10.15 -21.72 6.93
N ALA A 354 9.52 -20.58 7.24
CA ALA A 354 9.20 -19.56 6.26
C ALA A 354 10.45 -18.88 5.65
N ILE A 355 11.52 -18.76 6.43
CA ILE A 355 12.76 -18.09 6.01
C ILE A 355 13.93 -19.03 5.73
N ASN A 356 13.73 -20.35 5.76
CA ASN A 356 14.80 -21.34 5.59
C ASN A 356 15.58 -21.24 4.27
N GLN A 357 15.01 -20.57 3.26
CA GLN A 357 15.57 -20.35 1.93
C GLN A 357 15.65 -18.86 1.58
N ASP A 358 15.48 -17.97 2.55
CA ASP A 358 15.67 -16.55 2.31
C ASP A 358 17.17 -16.25 2.18
N ARG A 359 17.52 -15.44 1.17
CA ARG A 359 18.91 -15.10 0.86
C ARG A 359 19.52 -14.12 1.87
N PHE A 360 18.68 -13.35 2.55
CA PHE A 360 19.08 -12.25 3.42
C PHE A 360 18.77 -12.49 4.89
N ALA A 361 17.94 -13.49 5.21
CA ALA A 361 17.51 -13.77 6.56
C ALA A 361 17.55 -15.26 6.86
N TYR A 362 18.01 -15.60 8.07
CA TYR A 362 17.81 -16.93 8.65
C TYR A 362 17.53 -16.82 10.14
N SER A 363 17.06 -17.90 10.73
CA SER A 363 16.72 -17.96 12.16
C SER A 363 17.82 -18.62 12.99
N LYS A 364 18.00 -18.15 14.22
CA LYS A 364 18.89 -18.76 15.21
C LYS A 364 18.23 -18.76 16.59
N ASN A 365 18.33 -19.87 17.31
CA ASN A 365 17.87 -19.95 18.70
C ASN A 365 19.01 -19.55 19.65
N LYS A 366 18.75 -18.64 20.58
CA LYS A 366 19.72 -18.20 21.61
C LYS A 366 18.98 -17.99 22.93
N ASN A 367 19.42 -18.69 23.98
CA ASN A 367 18.77 -18.64 25.30
C ASN A 367 17.25 -18.94 25.26
N LYS A 368 16.84 -19.86 24.38
CA LYS A 368 15.44 -20.20 24.02
C LYS A 368 14.74 -19.20 23.10
N ASP A 369 15.18 -17.95 23.01
CA ASP A 369 14.57 -16.97 22.11
C ASP A 369 14.87 -17.25 20.64
N LEU A 370 13.92 -16.89 19.79
CA LEU A 370 14.08 -16.92 18.34
C LEU A 370 14.62 -15.57 17.86
N LEU A 371 15.82 -15.60 17.27
CA LEU A 371 16.45 -14.45 16.64
C LEU A 371 16.36 -14.59 15.12
N ILE A 372 16.16 -13.46 14.45
CA ILE A 372 16.38 -13.32 13.02
C ILE A 372 17.78 -12.77 12.82
N VAL A 373 18.57 -13.46 12.01
CA VAL A 373 19.89 -13.03 11.61
C VAL A 373 19.79 -12.54 10.17
N LEU A 374 20.14 -11.26 9.97
CA LEU A 374 20.18 -10.63 8.66
C LEU A 374 21.62 -10.62 8.16
N GLU A 375 21.81 -11.10 6.93
CA GLU A 375 23.12 -11.22 6.31
C GLU A 375 23.05 -10.82 4.82
N GLY A 376 23.99 -9.99 4.39
CA GLY A 376 24.11 -9.52 3.02
C GLY A 376 25.57 -9.58 2.56
N ALA A 377 25.80 -9.69 1.26
CA ALA A 377 27.15 -9.72 0.72
C ALA A 377 27.90 -8.42 1.06
N GLU A 378 29.02 -8.53 1.78
CA GLU A 378 29.86 -7.41 2.22
C GLU A 378 29.18 -6.42 3.20
N ILE A 379 28.02 -6.79 3.73
CA ILE A 379 27.26 -6.00 4.71
C ILE A 379 27.42 -6.61 6.11
N PRO A 380 27.58 -5.81 7.18
CA PRO A 380 27.64 -6.33 8.54
C PRO A 380 26.40 -7.16 8.91
N LEU A 381 26.63 -8.31 9.53
CA LEU A 381 25.58 -9.17 10.07
C LEU A 381 24.83 -8.45 11.20
N VAL A 382 23.51 -8.65 11.26
CA VAL A 382 22.64 -8.09 12.30
C VAL A 382 21.83 -9.21 12.95
N GLU A 383 21.93 -9.38 14.27
CA GLU A 383 21.06 -10.31 15.03
C GLU A 383 19.93 -9.51 15.69
N ILE A 384 18.67 -9.86 15.42
CA ILE A 384 17.48 -9.17 15.94
C ILE A 384 16.59 -10.19 16.68
N PRO A 385 16.29 -9.99 17.97
CA PRO A 385 15.30 -10.80 18.67
C PRO A 385 13.91 -10.61 18.04
N LEU A 386 13.21 -11.70 17.74
CA LEU A 386 11.86 -11.65 17.17
C LEU A 386 10.80 -12.20 18.13
N LEU A 387 11.04 -13.38 18.71
CA LEU A 387 10.14 -13.98 19.68
C LEU A 387 10.90 -14.39 20.94
N GLU A 388 10.53 -13.77 22.05
CA GLU A 388 10.94 -14.21 23.39
C GLU A 388 10.15 -15.45 23.81
N MET A 389 10.80 -16.46 24.37
CA MET A 389 10.13 -17.67 24.86
C MET A 389 9.85 -17.54 26.36
N VAL A 390 8.57 -17.62 26.73
CA VAL A 390 8.13 -17.52 28.13
C VAL A 390 8.31 -18.86 28.85
N ASN A 391 8.91 -18.85 30.05
CA ASN A 391 9.09 -20.05 30.88
C ASN A 391 7.80 -20.53 31.54
#